data_AF-A0A1Q7QYM4-F1
#
_entry.id   AF-A0A1Q7QYM4-F1
#
_cell.length_a   1.000
_cell.length_b   1.000
_cell.length_c   1.000
_cell.angle_alpha   90.00
_cell.angle_beta   90.00
_cell.angle_gamma   90.00
#
_symmetry.space_group_name_H-M   'P 1'
#
loop_
_entity.id
_entity.type
_entity.pdbx_description
1 polymer ?
#
loop_
_entity_poly.entity_id
_entity_poly.type
_entity_poly.pdbx_seq_one_letter_code
_entity_poly.pdbx_strand_id
1 'polypeptide(L)' 'MDGEYIGTITDVLDSGGTEILKVDRENEETLIPFAESYLKKIDLDQRRIEVDLPEGLRELNK' A
#
# COMPACT_ATOMS: atom_id res chain seq x y z
N MET A 1 -12.06 -6.15 14.16
CA MET A 1 -10.77 -5.47 13.96
C MET A 1 -9.96 -6.38 13.06
N ASP A 2 -10.30 -6.43 11.78
CA ASP A 2 -9.65 -7.33 10.82
C ASP A 2 -9.07 -6.48 9.72
N GLY A 3 -7.79 -6.16 9.86
CA GLY A 3 -6.97 -5.62 8.79
C GLY A 3 -5.81 -6.59 8.63
N GLU A 4 -5.60 -7.09 7.42
CA GLU A 4 -4.45 -7.93 7.14
C GLU A 4 -3.19 -7.06 7.03
N TYR A 5 -2.09 -7.48 7.66
CA TYR A 5 -0.81 -6.86 7.40
C TYR A 5 -0.35 -7.22 5.98
N ILE A 6 -0.27 -6.22 5.12
CA ILE A 6 0.08 -6.42 3.70
C ILE A 6 1.57 -6.20 3.41
N GLY A 7 2.32 -5.60 4.33
CA GLY A 7 3.76 -5.34 4.17
C GLY A 7 4.19 -3.99 4.75
N THR A 8 5.46 -3.64 4.56
CA THR A 8 6.05 -2.36 4.96
C THR A 8 6.37 -1.53 3.73
N ILE A 9 6.05 -0.24 3.76
CA ILE A 9 6.41 0.70 2.70
C ILE A 9 7.93 0.89 2.73
N THR A 10 8.60 0.54 1.64
CA THR A 10 10.04 0.66 1.46
C THR A 10 10.44 1.86 0.61
N ASP A 11 9.55 2.30 -0.29
CA ASP A 11 9.81 3.42 -1.19
C ASP A 11 8.49 4.09 -1.65
N VAL A 12 8.60 5.31 -2.18
CA VAL A 12 7.48 6.05 -2.79
C VAL A 12 7.94 6.55 -4.15
N LEU A 13 7.35 6.00 -5.20
CA LEU A 13 7.69 6.31 -6.59
C LEU A 13 6.78 7.41 -7.11
N ASP A 14 7.36 8.45 -7.71
CA ASP A 14 6.62 9.44 -8.48
C ASP A 14 6.45 8.96 -9.93
N SER A 15 5.20 8.71 -10.35
CA SER A 15 4.86 8.33 -11.73
C SER A 15 4.23 9.46 -12.54
N GLY A 16 4.47 10.73 -12.17
CA GLY A 16 3.99 11.90 -12.94
C GLY A 16 2.47 12.10 -12.91
N GLY A 17 1.77 11.56 -11.90
CA GLY A 17 0.34 11.78 -11.73
C GLY A 17 -0.22 11.17 -10.44
N THR A 18 0.22 9.98 -10.06
CA THR A 18 -0.13 9.36 -8.78
C THR A 18 1.12 8.73 -8.18
N GLU A 19 1.33 8.99 -6.90
CA GLU A 19 2.40 8.37 -6.13
C GLU A 19 2.14 6.86 -6.01
N ILE A 20 3.19 6.04 -6.09
CA ILE A 20 3.08 4.59 -5.94
C ILE A 20 3.89 4.19 -4.72
N LEU A 21 3.22 3.54 -3.77
CA LEU A 21 3.88 2.93 -2.62
C LEU A 21 4.52 1.62 -3.05
N LYS A 22 5.82 1.49 -2.82
CA LYS A 22 6.52 0.21 -2.88
C LYS A 22 6.42 -0.46 -1.52
N VAL A 23 5.77 -1.62 -1.47
CA VAL A 23 5.51 -2.37 -0.24
C VAL A 23 6.24 -3.70 -0.31
N ASP A 24 7.11 -3.97 0.66
CA ASP A 24 7.77 -5.27 0.81
C ASP A 24 7.02 -6.14 1.83
N ARG A 25 6.79 -7.40 1.45
CA ARG A 25 6.37 -8.46 2.36
C ARG A 25 7.17 -9.71 2.04
N GLU A 26 8.04 -10.10 2.96
CA GLU A 26 8.80 -11.36 2.87
C GLU A 26 9.64 -11.48 1.57
N ASN A 27 10.23 -10.37 1.09
CA ASN A 27 10.95 -10.24 -0.18
C ASN A 27 10.06 -10.27 -1.44
N GLU A 28 8.74 -10.20 -1.28
CA GLU A 28 7.80 -9.97 -2.38
C GLU A 28 7.45 -8.47 -2.43
N GLU A 29 7.82 -7.83 -3.55
CA GLU A 29 7.58 -6.40 -3.76
C GLU A 29 6.22 -6.18 -4.42
N THR A 30 5.36 -5.41 -3.78
CA THR A 30 4.05 -5.00 -4.31
C THR A 30 4.01 -3.50 -4.54
N LEU A 31 3.53 -3.08 -5.71
CA LEU A 31 3.29 -1.68 -6.02
C LEU A 31 1.82 -1.34 -5.79
N ILE A 32 1.56 -0.38 -4.90
CA ILE A 32 0.21 0.03 -4.52
C ILE A 32 0.03 1.51 -4.87
N PRO A 33 -0.91 1.87 -5.76
CA PRO A 33 -1.22 3.27 -6.03
C PRO A 33 -1.65 4.00 -4.75
N PHE A 34 -1.00 5.11 -4.44
CA PHE A 34 -1.35 5.99 -3.32
C PHE A 34 -2.49 6.92 -3.72
N ALA A 35 -3.68 6.36 -3.92
CA ALA A 35 -4.88 7.11 -4.24
C ALA A 35 -5.74 7.30 -2.98
N GLU A 36 -6.25 8.52 -2.76
CA GLU A 36 -7.10 8.86 -1.60
C GLU A 36 -8.32 7.95 -1.47
N SER A 37 -8.85 7.46 -2.60
CA SER A 37 -9.98 6.53 -2.65
C SER A 37 -9.72 5.19 -1.95
N TYR A 38 -8.45 4.81 -1.77
CA TYR A 38 -8.06 3.59 -1.07
C TYR A 38 -7.61 3.83 0.38
N LEU A 39 -7.46 5.09 0.82
CA LEU A 39 -6.94 5.39 2.16
C LEU A 39 -8.11 5.43 3.17
N LYS A 40 -8.12 4.49 4.12
CA LYS A 40 -9.07 4.52 5.24
C LYS A 40 -8.57 5.40 6.39
N LYS A 41 -7.28 5.24 6.74
CA LYS A 41 -6.68 5.95 7.87
C LYS A 41 -5.18 6.06 7.70
N ILE A 42 -4.61 7.20 8.09
CA ILE A 42 -3.17 7.40 8.24
C ILE A 42 -2.91 7.74 9.70
N ASP A 43 -2.06 6.96 10.35
CA ASP A 43 -1.64 7.14 11.73
C ASP A 43 -0.12 7.32 11.76
N LEU A 44 0.32 8.57 11.73
CA LEU A 44 1.75 8.91 11.64
C LEU A 44 2.50 8.63 12.95
N ASP A 45 1.80 8.72 14.09
CA ASP A 45 2.37 8.42 15.41
C ASP A 45 2.75 6.93 15.49
N GLN A 46 1.84 6.07 15.03
CA GLN A 46 2.05 4.62 14.97
C GLN A 46 2.73 4.14 13.67
N ARG A 47 3.06 5.05 12.75
CA ARG A 47 3.62 4.77 11.41
C ARG A 47 2.81 3.70 10.64
N ARG A 48 1.49 3.82 10.68
CA ARG A 48 0.57 2.85 10.09
C ARG A 48 -0.38 3.52 9.10
N ILE A 49 -0.59 2.86 7.97
CA ILE A 49 -1.60 3.24 6.99
C ILE A 49 -2.60 2.08 6.88
N GLU A 50 -3.89 2.39 7.00
CA GLU A 50 -4.97 1.44 6.75
C GLU A 50 -5.60 1.77 5.41
N VAL A 51 -5.72 0.76 4.55
CA VAL A 51 -6.18 0.90 3.17
C VAL A 51 -7.37 -0.03 2.89
N ASP A 52 -8.26 0.39 1.99
CA ASP A 52 -9.25 -0.46 1.33
C ASP A 52 -8.78 -0.71 -0.10
N LEU A 53 -8.15 -1.86 -0.32
CA LEU A 53 -7.72 -2.24 -1.67
C LEU A 53 -8.78 -3.16 -2.27
N PRO A 54 -9.17 -2.97 -3.55
CA PRO A 54 -10.07 -3.90 -4.21
C PRO A 54 -9.45 -5.30 -4.28
N GLU A 55 -10.31 -6.32 -4.22
CA GLU A 55 -9.90 -7.71 -4.42
C GLU A 55 -9.17 -7.85 -5.77
N GLY A 56 -8.02 -8.55 -5.77
CA GLY A 56 -7.18 -8.73 -6.96
C GLY A 56 -6.08 -7.68 -7.17
N LEU A 57 -6.07 -6.54 -6.45
CA LEU A 57 -4.97 -5.56 -6.60
C LEU A 57 -3.60 -6.15 -6.18
N ARG A 58 -3.63 -7.12 -5.25
CA ARG A 58 -2.45 -7.82 -4.72
C ARG A 58 -1.95 -8.93 -5.66
N GLU A 59 -2.77 -9.37 -6.62
CA GLU A 59 -2.41 -10.42 -7.58
C GLU A 59 -1.72 -9.86 -8.84
N LEU A 60 -1.60 -8.54 -8.97
CA LEU A 60 -1.06 -7.86 -10.17
C LEU A 60 0.43 -8.15 -10.44
N ASN A 61 1.15 -8.87 -9.58
CA ASN A 61 2.58 -9.17 -9.75
C ASN A 61 2.97 -10.65 -9.62
N LYS A 62 2.02 -11.59 -9.79
CA LYS A 62 2.37 -13.03 -9.95
C LYS A 62 2.67 -13.41 -11.40
#